data_AF-A0A2V7XQ98-F1
#
_entry.id   AF-A0A2V7XQ98-F1
#
_cell.length_a   1.000
_cell.length_b   1.000
_cell.length_c   1.000
_cell.angle_alpha   90.00
_cell.angle_beta   90.00
_cell.angle_gamma   90.00
#
_symmetry.space_group_name_H-M   'P 1'
#
loop_
_entity.id
_entity.type
_entity.pdbx_description
1 polymer ?
#
loop_
_entity_poly.entity_id
_entity_poly.type
_entity_poly.pdbx_seq_one_letter_code
_entity_poly.pdbx_strand_id
1 'polypeptide(L)'
;MAAEAGPSDTRPSGLVARPSLLLLPLAAVVAGVFLWFMLAATEGHFVPQVVDLYLLCQYARAMVEGHPFRYNAGDPPSTGATSLLHTVVLAIAHAVGFRGEGLVAFAIVAGAGLYFGSVMLARAVAARLAGPREGALAGVLVALGGPVVWSFLYGSDIALFLFLALWLFERWLASAEGARPRWTAPGVLLALARPEGLPIAFALAGAWTWRRRTERGAASLGAWLPVLAGLAVTGLYRLVTGSWLGTSVKDKSLFASYGINQGLALSAEYLVDLVRGLLLGLYP
;
A
#
# COMPACT_ATOMS: atom_id res chain seq x y z
N MET A 1 10.31 -24.94 -61.46
CA MET A 1 9.72 -25.86 -60.48
C MET A 1 10.32 -25.57 -59.10
N ALA A 2 9.98 -24.41 -58.53
CA ALA A 2 10.43 -24.00 -57.20
C ALA A 2 9.16 -23.69 -56.38
N ALA A 3 8.94 -24.49 -55.34
CA ALA A 3 7.79 -24.38 -54.45
C ALA A 3 8.08 -23.31 -53.39
N GLU A 4 7.22 -22.28 -53.33
CA GLU A 4 7.21 -21.28 -52.27
C GLU A 4 6.77 -21.92 -50.95
N ALA A 5 7.63 -21.81 -49.94
CA ALA A 5 7.29 -22.15 -48.56
C ALA A 5 6.40 -21.04 -47.97
N GLY A 6 5.15 -21.38 -47.66
CA GLY A 6 4.21 -20.47 -47.01
C GLY A 6 4.63 -20.12 -45.56
N PRO A 7 4.18 -18.96 -45.04
CA PRO A 7 4.50 -18.54 -43.69
C PRO A 7 3.87 -19.48 -42.66
N SER A 8 4.71 -20.04 -41.79
CA SER A 8 4.30 -20.89 -40.68
C SER A 8 3.45 -20.10 -39.67
N ASP A 9 2.16 -20.46 -39.59
CA ASP A 9 1.21 -20.06 -38.56
C ASP A 9 1.65 -20.60 -37.19
N THR A 10 2.53 -19.87 -36.49
CA THR A 10 2.91 -20.17 -35.11
C THR A 10 1.82 -19.70 -34.15
N ARG A 11 0.74 -20.48 -34.06
CA ARG A 11 -0.22 -20.34 -32.97
C ARG A 11 0.53 -20.49 -31.63
N PRO A 12 0.44 -19.53 -30.70
CA PRO A 12 1.07 -19.67 -29.40
C PRO A 12 0.46 -20.87 -28.69
N SER A 13 1.32 -21.84 -28.35
CA SER A 13 0.99 -23.05 -27.63
C SER A 13 0.29 -22.71 -26.30
N GLY A 14 -0.83 -23.38 -26.03
CA GLY A 14 -1.81 -23.06 -24.96
C GLY A 14 -1.33 -23.16 -23.50
N LEU A 15 -0.02 -23.24 -23.27
CA LEU A 15 0.62 -23.22 -21.95
C LEU A 15 0.95 -21.79 -21.48
N VAL A 16 1.15 -20.83 -22.39
CA VAL A 16 1.55 -19.45 -22.03
C VAL A 16 0.36 -18.60 -21.56
N ALA A 17 -0.88 -19.01 -21.86
CA ALA A 17 -2.10 -18.33 -21.42
C ALA A 17 -2.55 -18.69 -19.98
N ARG A 18 -1.95 -19.71 -19.35
CA ARG A 18 -2.40 -20.27 -18.06
C ARG A 18 -1.68 -19.80 -16.76
N PRO A 19 -0.51 -19.15 -16.75
CA PRO A 19 0.18 -18.84 -15.48
C PRO A 19 -0.58 -17.82 -14.63
N SER A 20 -1.43 -16.98 -15.23
CA SER A 20 -2.30 -16.04 -14.51
C SER A 20 -3.36 -16.71 -13.64
N LEU A 21 -3.86 -17.90 -14.05
CA LEU A 21 -4.89 -18.62 -13.30
C LEU A 21 -4.33 -19.30 -12.05
N LEU A 22 -3.01 -19.54 -11.99
CA LEU A 22 -2.36 -20.19 -10.85
C LEU A 22 -1.95 -19.21 -9.74
N LEU A 23 -1.86 -17.91 -10.03
CA LEU A 23 -1.44 -16.91 -9.04
C LEU A 23 -2.46 -16.70 -7.92
N LEU A 24 -3.76 -16.70 -8.22
CA LEU A 24 -4.80 -16.55 -7.20
C LEU A 24 -4.87 -17.77 -6.26
N PRO A 25 -4.88 -19.02 -6.76
CA PRO A 25 -4.73 -20.20 -5.89
C PRO A 25 -3.45 -20.17 -5.06
N LEU A 26 -2.31 -19.78 -5.65
CA LEU A 26 -1.05 -19.66 -4.92
C LEU A 26 -1.16 -18.65 -3.78
N ALA A 27 -1.66 -17.45 -4.07
CA ALA A 27 -1.90 -16.42 -3.06
C ALA A 27 -2.87 -16.92 -1.96
N ALA A 28 -3.90 -17.67 -2.34
CA ALA A 28 -4.87 -18.22 -1.38
C ALA A 28 -4.25 -19.28 -0.48
N VAL A 29 -3.40 -20.16 -1.02
CA VAL A 29 -2.64 -21.13 -0.22
C VAL A 29 -1.71 -20.40 0.74
N VAL A 30 -0.96 -19.40 0.28
CA VAL A 30 -0.02 -18.66 1.14
C VAL A 30 -0.76 -17.90 2.26
N ALA A 31 -1.83 -17.18 1.93
CA ALA A 31 -2.64 -16.49 2.93
C ALA A 31 -3.32 -17.48 3.89
N GLY A 32 -3.82 -18.60 3.37
CA GLY A 32 -4.42 -19.67 4.17
C GLY A 32 -3.43 -20.30 5.14
N VAL A 33 -2.19 -20.58 4.71
CA VAL A 33 -1.11 -21.07 5.58
C VAL A 33 -0.79 -20.05 6.67
N PHE A 34 -0.67 -18.77 6.32
CA PHE A 34 -0.41 -17.71 7.30
C PHE A 34 -1.53 -17.60 8.35
N LEU A 35 -2.78 -17.56 7.90
CA LEU A 35 -3.95 -17.50 8.79
C LEU A 35 -4.07 -18.77 9.64
N TRP A 36 -3.80 -19.94 9.06
CA TRP A 36 -3.77 -21.20 9.79
C TRP A 36 -2.74 -21.18 10.92
N PHE A 37 -1.50 -20.76 10.65
CA PHE A 37 -0.46 -20.66 11.67
C PHE A 37 -0.84 -19.65 12.76
N MET A 38 -1.39 -18.50 12.38
CA MET A 38 -1.88 -17.51 13.33
C MET A 38 -2.94 -18.10 14.26
N LEU A 39 -3.99 -18.70 13.69
CA LEU A 39 -5.08 -19.29 14.46
C LEU A 39 -4.62 -20.47 15.32
N ALA A 40 -3.73 -21.32 14.80
CA ALA A 40 -3.18 -22.44 15.55
C ALA A 40 -2.33 -21.97 16.75
N ALA A 41 -1.57 -20.89 16.59
CA ALA A 41 -0.75 -20.31 17.67
C ALA A 41 -1.56 -19.51 18.69
N THR A 42 -2.81 -19.16 18.39
CA THR A 42 -3.67 -18.27 19.19
C THR A 42 -4.96 -18.97 19.62
N GLU A 43 -4.98 -20.30 19.59
CA GLU A 43 -6.13 -21.12 20.00
C GLU A 43 -7.44 -20.78 19.25
N GLY A 44 -7.33 -20.33 18.01
CA GLY A 44 -8.45 -19.99 17.14
C GLY A 44 -8.87 -18.52 17.17
N HIS A 45 -8.12 -17.64 17.84
CA HIS A 45 -8.45 -16.22 17.96
C HIS A 45 -7.72 -15.34 16.95
N PHE A 46 -8.42 -14.37 16.36
CA PHE A 46 -7.78 -13.34 15.56
C PHE A 46 -7.05 -12.33 16.46
N VAL A 47 -5.74 -12.52 16.60
CA VAL A 47 -4.87 -11.61 17.35
C VAL A 47 -4.03 -10.77 16.38
N PRO A 48 -3.97 -9.43 16.55
CA PRO A 48 -3.03 -8.60 15.83
C PRO A 48 -1.59 -9.02 16.10
N GLN A 49 -0.79 -9.12 15.05
CA GLN A 49 0.62 -9.51 15.15
C GLN A 49 1.50 -8.31 15.52
N VAL A 50 0.98 -7.09 15.36
CA VAL A 50 1.60 -5.87 15.91
C VAL A 50 0.55 -5.00 16.61
N VAL A 51 1.03 -4.21 17.57
CA VAL A 51 0.19 -3.35 18.43
C VAL A 51 -0.50 -2.21 17.67
N ASP A 52 0.04 -1.77 16.53
CA ASP A 52 -0.52 -0.65 15.75
C ASP A 52 -1.98 -0.89 15.31
N LEU A 53 -2.40 -2.14 15.07
CA LEU A 53 -3.80 -2.43 14.73
C LEU A 53 -4.73 -2.16 15.91
N TYR A 54 -4.34 -2.49 17.15
CA TYR A 54 -5.16 -2.14 18.32
C TYR A 54 -5.33 -0.62 18.45
N LEU A 55 -4.26 0.13 18.17
CA LEU A 55 -4.31 1.59 18.15
C LEU A 55 -5.34 2.09 17.12
N LEU A 56 -5.27 1.58 15.88
CA LEU A 56 -6.20 1.96 14.80
C LEU A 56 -7.66 1.57 15.11
N CYS A 57 -7.88 0.38 15.68
CA CYS A 57 -9.19 -0.07 16.15
C CYS A 57 -9.76 0.85 17.25
N GLN A 58 -8.92 1.36 18.15
CA GLN A 58 -9.34 2.27 19.20
C GLN A 58 -9.72 3.66 18.66
N TYR A 59 -9.01 4.18 17.66
CA TYR A 59 -9.42 5.42 16.98
C TYR A 59 -10.72 5.21 16.17
N ALA A 60 -10.98 3.99 15.69
CA ALA A 60 -12.12 3.67 14.82
C ALA A 60 -13.52 3.67 15.48
N ARG A 61 -13.86 2.88 16.51
CA ARG A 61 -13.51 3.30 17.86
C ARG A 61 -14.15 4.64 18.22
N ALA A 62 -13.31 5.50 18.75
CA ALA A 62 -13.63 6.85 19.15
C ALA A 62 -14.32 7.66 18.03
N MET A 63 -13.98 7.44 16.76
CA MET A 63 -14.63 8.12 15.63
C MET A 63 -16.14 7.82 15.54
N VAL A 64 -16.55 6.55 15.72
CA VAL A 64 -17.97 6.16 15.74
C VAL A 64 -18.69 6.68 16.98
N GLU A 65 -17.99 6.76 18.11
CA GLU A 65 -18.54 7.29 19.37
C GLU A 65 -18.65 8.83 19.39
N GLY A 66 -18.26 9.53 18.31
CA GLY A 66 -18.34 10.99 18.20
C GLY A 66 -17.12 11.74 18.75
N HIS A 67 -16.02 11.03 18.97
CA HIS A 67 -14.78 11.54 19.55
C HIS A 67 -13.60 11.34 18.58
N PRO A 68 -13.68 11.84 17.32
CA PRO A 68 -12.63 11.62 16.34
C PRO A 68 -11.29 12.21 16.82
N PHE A 69 -10.20 11.55 16.43
CA PHE A 69 -8.84 11.93 16.84
C PHE A 69 -8.57 11.88 18.34
N ARG A 70 -9.36 11.16 19.15
CA ARG A 70 -9.04 10.94 20.57
C ARG A 70 -8.76 9.47 20.82
N TYR A 71 -7.70 9.18 21.56
CA TYR A 71 -7.37 7.81 21.93
C TYR A 71 -8.23 7.33 23.10
N ASN A 72 -8.33 8.11 24.18
CA ASN A 72 -9.30 7.89 25.26
C ASN A 72 -10.29 9.05 25.36
N ALA A 73 -11.45 8.78 25.95
CA ALA A 73 -12.38 9.83 26.34
C ALA A 73 -11.73 10.72 27.40
N GLY A 74 -11.75 12.04 27.18
CA GLY A 74 -11.12 13.03 28.06
C GLY A 74 -9.72 13.46 27.65
N ASP A 75 -9.02 12.67 26.82
CA ASP A 75 -7.70 13.06 26.29
C ASP A 75 -7.81 14.19 25.26
N PRO A 76 -6.78 15.04 25.13
CA PRO A 76 -6.70 15.99 24.03
C PRO A 76 -6.63 15.24 22.68
N PRO A 77 -7.12 15.85 21.58
CA PRO A 77 -6.99 15.25 20.27
C PRO A 77 -5.53 14.96 19.88
N SER A 78 -5.29 13.83 19.24
CA SER A 78 -4.01 13.36 18.75
C SER A 78 -4.15 12.69 17.38
N THR A 79 -3.05 12.71 16.63
CA THR A 79 -2.95 12.13 15.27
C THR A 79 -2.06 10.91 15.31
N GLY A 80 -2.24 10.09 16.36
CA GLY A 80 -1.52 8.83 16.54
C GLY A 80 -1.91 7.78 15.51
N ALA A 81 -3.11 7.90 14.92
CA ALA A 81 -3.50 7.13 13.75
C ALA A 81 -2.63 7.55 12.54
N THR A 82 -1.70 6.68 12.15
CA THR A 82 -0.78 6.90 11.02
C THR A 82 -1.49 6.97 9.66
N SER A 83 -2.75 6.51 9.61
CA SER A 83 -3.56 6.47 8.40
C SER A 83 -4.99 6.92 8.63
N LEU A 84 -5.38 8.05 8.03
CA LEU A 84 -6.76 8.53 8.09
C LEU A 84 -7.70 7.59 7.34
N LEU A 85 -7.37 7.22 6.10
CA LEU A 85 -8.23 6.36 5.28
C LEU A 85 -8.45 4.99 5.92
N HIS A 86 -7.39 4.34 6.41
CA HIS A 86 -7.54 3.03 7.04
C HIS A 86 -8.37 3.11 8.33
N THR A 87 -8.16 4.14 9.15
CA THR A 87 -8.97 4.36 10.36
C THR A 87 -10.45 4.56 10.02
N VAL A 88 -10.77 5.32 8.97
CA VAL A 88 -12.15 5.50 8.49
C VAL A 88 -12.75 4.17 8.02
N VAL A 89 -11.99 3.34 7.30
CA VAL A 89 -12.45 2.01 6.86
C VAL A 89 -12.80 1.12 8.07
N LEU A 90 -11.94 1.10 9.10
CA LEU A 90 -12.23 0.38 10.34
C LEU A 90 -13.41 1.00 11.10
N ALA A 91 -13.56 2.32 11.10
CA ALA A 91 -14.70 3.00 11.73
C ALA A 91 -16.02 2.60 11.06
N ILE A 92 -16.04 2.50 9.72
CA ILE A 92 -17.21 1.99 8.99
C ILE A 92 -17.52 0.55 9.39
N ALA A 93 -16.52 -0.34 9.44
CA ALA A 93 -16.73 -1.71 9.90
C ALA A 93 -17.27 -1.75 11.33
N HIS A 94 -16.72 -0.91 12.22
CA HIS A 94 -17.19 -0.80 13.60
C HIS A 94 -18.64 -0.32 13.70
N ALA A 95 -19.03 0.65 12.88
CA ALA A 95 -20.40 1.16 12.80
C ALA A 95 -21.39 0.10 12.31
N VAL A 96 -20.96 -0.77 11.38
CA VAL A 96 -21.77 -1.89 10.85
C VAL A 96 -21.92 -3.03 11.87
N GLY A 97 -21.06 -3.09 12.89
CA GLY A 97 -21.22 -4.02 14.01
C GLY A 97 -19.98 -4.87 14.32
N PHE A 98 -18.87 -4.72 13.61
CA PHE A 98 -17.63 -5.42 13.96
C PHE A 98 -17.04 -4.85 15.26
N ARG A 99 -16.88 -5.68 16.29
CA ARG A 99 -16.40 -5.28 17.62
C ARG A 99 -15.30 -6.23 18.11
N GLY A 100 -14.40 -5.71 18.96
CA GLY A 100 -13.32 -6.49 19.57
C GLY A 100 -12.51 -7.27 18.53
N GLU A 101 -12.39 -8.59 18.74
CA GLU A 101 -11.75 -9.53 17.83
C GLU A 101 -12.32 -9.48 16.40
N GLY A 102 -13.64 -9.26 16.23
CA GLY A 102 -14.26 -9.19 14.91
C GLY A 102 -13.73 -8.03 14.06
N LEU A 103 -13.33 -6.92 14.69
CA LEU A 103 -12.73 -5.79 13.98
C LEU A 103 -11.28 -6.10 13.56
N VAL A 104 -10.55 -6.86 14.38
CA VAL A 104 -9.22 -7.38 14.04
C VAL A 104 -9.30 -8.36 12.87
N ALA A 105 -10.23 -9.32 12.95
CA ALA A 105 -10.47 -10.28 11.88
C ALA A 105 -10.82 -9.57 10.56
N PHE A 106 -11.68 -8.55 10.62
CA PHE A 106 -12.00 -7.72 9.46
C PHE A 106 -10.75 -7.08 8.85
N ALA A 107 -9.88 -6.46 9.67
CA ALA A 107 -8.67 -5.81 9.18
C ALA A 107 -7.70 -6.81 8.49
N ILE A 108 -7.49 -7.98 9.09
CA ILE A 108 -6.62 -9.02 8.55
C ILE A 108 -7.19 -9.61 7.24
N VAL A 109 -8.48 -9.90 7.20
CA VAL A 109 -9.15 -10.44 6.00
C VAL A 109 -9.20 -9.41 4.88
N ALA A 110 -9.45 -8.13 5.20
CA ALA A 110 -9.36 -7.04 4.22
C ALA A 110 -7.92 -6.91 3.68
N GLY A 111 -6.92 -7.06 4.54
CA GLY A 111 -5.51 -7.14 4.16
C GLY A 111 -5.22 -8.28 3.19
N ALA A 112 -5.79 -9.47 3.41
CA ALA A 112 -5.72 -10.58 2.47
C ALA A 112 -6.34 -10.23 1.11
N GLY A 113 -7.49 -9.56 1.10
CA GLY A 113 -8.12 -9.05 -0.13
C GLY A 113 -7.20 -8.10 -0.93
N LEU A 114 -6.57 -7.15 -0.23
CA LEU A 114 -5.60 -6.22 -0.81
C LEU A 114 -4.35 -6.94 -1.33
N TYR A 115 -3.93 -8.00 -0.66
CA TYR A 115 -2.83 -8.86 -1.11
C TYR A 115 -3.15 -9.55 -2.44
N PHE A 116 -4.33 -10.17 -2.60
CA PHE A 116 -4.74 -10.75 -3.89
C PHE A 116 -4.72 -9.71 -5.02
N GLY A 117 -5.26 -8.51 -4.74
CA GLY A 117 -5.22 -7.40 -5.67
C GLY A 117 -3.78 -7.00 -6.04
N SER A 118 -2.88 -6.98 -5.06
CA SER A 118 -1.48 -6.62 -5.25
C SER A 118 -0.71 -7.64 -6.07
N VAL A 119 -0.95 -8.94 -5.89
CA VAL A 119 -0.37 -10.00 -6.73
C VAL A 119 -0.77 -9.80 -8.20
N MET A 120 -2.05 -9.48 -8.47
CA MET A 120 -2.54 -9.24 -9.83
C MET A 120 -1.98 -7.94 -10.42
N LEU A 121 -1.90 -6.88 -9.63
CA LEU A 121 -1.32 -5.59 -10.07
C LEU A 121 0.17 -5.73 -10.37
N ALA A 122 0.93 -6.44 -9.54
CA ALA A 122 2.35 -6.68 -9.76
C ALA A 122 2.60 -7.40 -11.08
N ARG A 123 1.77 -8.43 -11.36
CA ARG A 123 1.76 -9.09 -12.66
C ARG A 123 1.46 -8.12 -13.79
N ALA A 124 0.41 -7.32 -13.67
CA ALA A 124 0.00 -6.40 -14.74
C ALA A 124 1.09 -5.37 -15.06
N VAL A 125 1.71 -4.81 -14.03
CA VAL A 125 2.82 -3.85 -14.12
C VAL A 125 4.01 -4.49 -14.84
N ALA A 126 4.51 -5.62 -14.35
CA ALA A 126 5.68 -6.26 -14.95
C ALA A 126 5.40 -6.81 -16.35
N ALA A 127 4.18 -7.29 -16.61
CA ALA A 127 3.75 -7.69 -17.94
C ALA A 127 3.81 -6.54 -18.95
N ARG A 128 3.42 -5.34 -18.51
CA ARG A 128 3.47 -4.13 -19.34
C ARG A 128 4.90 -3.64 -19.60
N LEU A 129 5.79 -3.80 -18.62
CA LEU A 129 7.17 -3.30 -18.71
C LEU A 129 8.12 -4.23 -19.46
N ALA A 130 7.99 -5.55 -19.25
CA ALA A 130 8.99 -6.51 -19.70
C ALA A 130 8.42 -7.76 -20.39
N GLY A 131 7.09 -7.96 -20.34
CA GLY A 131 6.41 -9.05 -21.05
C GLY A 131 5.71 -10.06 -20.14
N PRO A 132 4.88 -10.97 -20.72
CA PRO A 132 3.99 -11.83 -19.95
C PRO A 132 4.67 -12.75 -18.93
N ARG A 133 5.90 -13.21 -19.23
CA ARG A 133 6.68 -14.09 -18.36
C ARG A 133 7.12 -13.35 -17.11
N GLU A 134 7.65 -12.15 -17.27
CA GLU A 134 8.12 -11.25 -16.21
C GLU A 134 6.93 -10.80 -15.34
N GLY A 135 5.77 -10.60 -15.97
CA GLY A 135 4.49 -10.46 -15.28
C GLY A 135 4.19 -11.62 -14.33
N ALA A 136 4.25 -12.86 -14.83
CA ALA A 136 4.00 -14.03 -13.99
C ALA A 136 5.02 -14.14 -12.83
N LEU A 137 6.31 -13.92 -13.12
CA LEU A 137 7.37 -13.94 -12.12
C LEU A 137 7.17 -12.87 -11.04
N ALA A 138 6.81 -11.64 -11.41
CA ALA A 138 6.53 -10.58 -10.44
C ALA A 138 5.32 -10.93 -9.55
N GLY A 139 4.27 -11.51 -10.12
CA GLY A 139 3.15 -12.03 -9.34
C GLY A 139 3.57 -13.11 -8.35
N VAL A 140 4.40 -14.08 -8.78
CA VAL A 140 4.94 -15.13 -7.90
C VAL A 140 5.82 -14.53 -6.80
N LEU A 141 6.69 -13.56 -7.12
CA LEU A 141 7.55 -12.90 -6.13
C LEU A 141 6.75 -12.16 -5.06
N VAL A 142 5.69 -11.45 -5.45
CA VAL A 142 4.78 -10.80 -4.48
C VAL A 142 4.01 -11.84 -3.67
N ALA A 143 3.59 -12.94 -4.30
CA ALA A 143 2.84 -14.00 -3.63
C ALA A 143 3.68 -14.83 -2.65
N LEU A 144 4.98 -15.00 -2.90
CA LEU A 144 5.88 -15.81 -2.08
C LEU A 144 6.81 -15.00 -1.18
N GLY A 145 6.87 -13.67 -1.36
CA GLY A 145 7.72 -12.80 -0.57
C GLY A 145 7.24 -12.72 0.88
N GLY A 146 7.85 -13.49 1.77
CA GLY A 146 7.46 -13.58 3.19
C GLY A 146 7.21 -12.23 3.87
N PRO A 147 8.15 -11.26 3.80
CA PRO A 147 7.94 -9.92 4.36
C PRO A 147 6.77 -9.16 3.72
N VAL A 148 6.55 -9.33 2.41
CA VAL A 148 5.43 -8.71 1.68
C VAL A 148 4.12 -9.31 2.14
N VAL A 149 4.03 -10.64 2.17
CA VAL A 149 2.85 -11.38 2.64
C VAL A 149 2.51 -11.00 4.08
N TRP A 150 3.50 -11.01 4.98
CA TRP A 150 3.32 -10.58 6.36
C TRP A 150 2.79 -9.15 6.43
N SER A 151 3.36 -8.22 5.65
CA SER A 151 2.91 -6.82 5.58
C SER A 151 1.42 -6.68 5.23
N PHE A 152 0.88 -7.54 4.37
CA PHE A 152 -0.54 -7.53 4.06
C PHE A 152 -1.41 -8.20 5.12
N LEU A 153 -0.92 -9.25 5.77
CA LEU A 153 -1.71 -10.10 6.65
C LEU A 153 -1.60 -9.75 8.14
N TYR A 154 -0.68 -8.86 8.53
CA TYR A 154 -0.56 -8.45 9.93
C TYR A 154 -1.63 -7.42 10.38
N GLY A 155 -2.43 -6.92 9.42
CA GLY A 155 -3.66 -6.17 9.69
C GLY A 155 -3.52 -4.66 9.91
N SER A 156 -2.37 -4.05 9.64
CA SER A 156 -2.23 -2.57 9.70
C SER A 156 -2.51 -1.88 8.38
N ASP A 157 -2.54 -0.54 8.45
CA ASP A 157 -2.61 0.39 7.33
C ASP A 157 -1.58 0.17 6.20
N ILE A 158 -0.45 -0.52 6.45
CA ILE A 158 0.57 -0.78 5.44
C ILE A 158 0.04 -1.65 4.28
N ALA A 159 -0.89 -2.58 4.55
CA ALA A 159 -1.52 -3.40 3.51
C ALA A 159 -2.25 -2.51 2.49
N LEU A 160 -3.00 -1.52 2.99
CA LEU A 160 -3.69 -0.53 2.16
C LEU A 160 -2.68 0.35 1.41
N PHE A 161 -1.64 0.82 2.09
CA PHE A 161 -0.60 1.64 1.49
C PHE A 161 0.11 0.92 0.32
N LEU A 162 0.55 -0.33 0.51
CA LEU A 162 1.25 -1.11 -0.51
C LEU A 162 0.37 -1.36 -1.74
N PHE A 163 -0.89 -1.74 -1.52
CA PHE A 163 -1.86 -1.92 -2.61
C PHE A 163 -2.09 -0.61 -3.38
N LEU A 164 -2.33 0.50 -2.69
CA LEU A 164 -2.58 1.80 -3.31
C LEU A 164 -1.34 2.33 -4.05
N ALA A 165 -0.13 2.10 -3.52
CA ALA A 165 1.12 2.47 -4.18
C ALA A 165 1.33 1.68 -5.48
N LEU A 166 1.04 0.39 -5.48
CA LEU A 166 1.15 -0.45 -6.66
C LEU A 166 0.06 -0.12 -7.69
N TRP A 167 -1.16 0.18 -7.24
CA TRP A 167 -2.23 0.64 -8.11
C TRP A 167 -1.94 2.02 -8.72
N LEU A 168 -1.36 2.93 -7.94
CA LEU A 168 -0.87 4.22 -8.42
C LEU A 168 0.17 4.03 -9.52
N PHE A 169 1.14 3.14 -9.31
CA PHE A 169 2.18 2.85 -10.28
C PHE A 169 1.61 2.26 -11.58
N GLU A 170 0.70 1.29 -11.47
CA GLU A 170 0.03 0.70 -12.64
C GLU A 170 -0.78 1.74 -13.43
N ARG A 171 -1.56 2.58 -12.76
CA ARG A 171 -2.33 3.66 -13.41
C ARG A 171 -1.43 4.75 -13.99
N TRP A 172 -0.28 5.01 -13.38
CA TRP A 172 0.71 5.95 -13.90
C TRP A 172 1.30 5.45 -15.21
N LEU A 173 1.73 4.18 -15.28
CA LEU A 173 2.17 3.55 -16.52
C LEU A 173 1.08 3.57 -17.59
N ALA A 174 -0.16 3.26 -17.22
CA ALA A 174 -1.30 3.32 -18.13
C ALA A 174 -1.69 4.74 -18.56
N SER A 175 -1.19 5.77 -17.89
CA SER A 175 -1.38 7.18 -18.26
C SER A 175 -0.32 7.65 -19.26
N ALA A 176 0.77 6.91 -19.45
CA ALA A 176 1.84 7.29 -20.36
C ALA A 176 1.35 7.39 -21.82
N GLU A 177 0.34 6.61 -22.18
CA GLU A 177 -0.27 6.51 -23.51
C GLU A 177 -1.52 7.39 -23.70
N GLY A 178 -2.05 8.00 -22.64
CA GLY A 178 -3.34 8.70 -22.66
C GLY A 178 -3.23 10.21 -22.50
N ALA A 179 -4.30 10.95 -22.82
CA ALA A 179 -4.40 12.41 -22.61
C ALA A 179 -4.72 12.80 -21.14
N ARG A 180 -5.21 11.87 -20.32
CA ARG A 180 -5.71 12.12 -18.95
C ARG A 180 -4.88 11.37 -17.90
N PRO A 181 -4.63 11.96 -16.73
CA PRO A 181 -3.92 11.29 -15.64
C PRO A 181 -4.87 10.29 -14.96
N ARG A 182 -4.70 8.99 -15.26
CA ARG A 182 -5.49 7.89 -14.67
C ARG A 182 -5.07 7.56 -13.23
N TRP A 183 -3.93 8.10 -12.80
CA TRP A 183 -3.33 7.90 -11.47
C TRP A 183 -3.92 8.81 -10.38
N THR A 184 -4.87 9.69 -10.71
CA THR A 184 -5.45 10.66 -9.78
C THR A 184 -6.21 10.02 -8.63
N ALA A 185 -7.11 9.07 -8.91
CA ALA A 185 -7.87 8.37 -7.89
C ALA A 185 -6.98 7.59 -6.90
N PRO A 186 -6.08 6.69 -7.33
CA PRO A 186 -5.17 6.01 -6.39
C PRO A 186 -4.23 7.00 -5.69
N GLY A 187 -3.81 8.09 -6.34
CA GLY A 187 -2.99 9.12 -5.70
C GLY A 187 -3.71 9.83 -4.55
N VAL A 188 -4.98 10.19 -4.72
CA VAL A 188 -5.80 10.78 -3.65
C VAL A 188 -5.95 9.80 -2.50
N LEU A 189 -6.31 8.55 -2.79
CA LEU A 189 -6.47 7.53 -1.75
C LEU A 189 -5.17 7.26 -1.01
N LEU A 190 -4.03 7.23 -1.71
CA LEU A 190 -2.72 7.03 -1.10
C LEU A 190 -2.35 8.21 -0.17
N ALA A 191 -2.63 9.45 -0.59
CA ALA A 191 -2.39 10.63 0.23
C ALA A 191 -3.28 10.69 1.48
N LEU A 192 -4.52 10.17 1.38
CA LEU A 192 -5.41 9.98 2.54
C LEU A 192 -4.97 8.81 3.42
N ALA A 193 -4.37 7.79 2.84
CA ALA A 193 -3.84 6.66 3.59
C ALA A 193 -2.60 7.06 4.37
N ARG A 194 -1.69 7.86 3.81
CA ARG A 194 -0.44 8.24 4.46
C ARG A 194 0.11 9.58 3.93
N PRO A 195 0.55 10.51 4.82
CA PRO A 195 1.10 11.80 4.39
C PRO A 195 2.39 11.67 3.56
N GLU A 196 3.09 10.53 3.64
CA GLU A 196 4.23 10.19 2.80
C GLU A 196 3.88 10.07 1.31
N GLY A 197 2.59 9.98 0.97
CA GLY A 197 2.12 10.08 -0.41
C GLY A 197 2.27 11.48 -1.01
N LEU A 198 2.46 12.53 -0.20
CA LEU A 198 2.52 13.92 -0.67
C LEU A 198 3.75 14.22 -1.54
N PRO A 199 4.99 13.85 -1.17
CA PRO A 199 6.15 13.96 -2.08
C PRO A 199 5.94 13.24 -3.41
N ILE A 200 5.37 12.03 -3.39
CA ILE A 200 5.07 11.25 -4.59
C ILE A 200 4.04 11.98 -5.45
N ALA A 201 2.97 12.50 -4.84
CA ALA A 201 1.94 13.27 -5.52
C ALA A 201 2.51 14.53 -6.20
N PHE A 202 3.39 15.28 -5.52
CA PHE A 202 4.06 16.44 -6.10
C PHE A 202 4.95 16.05 -7.29
N ALA A 203 5.75 15.00 -7.14
CA ALA A 203 6.62 14.53 -8.22
C ALA A 203 5.80 14.12 -9.46
N LEU A 204 4.72 13.35 -9.28
CA LEU A 204 3.86 12.91 -10.38
C LEU A 204 3.10 14.07 -11.03
N ALA A 205 2.54 14.99 -10.24
CA ALA A 205 1.84 16.17 -10.76
C ALA A 205 2.80 17.11 -11.50
N GLY A 206 3.99 17.35 -10.94
CA GLY A 206 5.06 18.13 -11.58
C GLY A 206 5.52 17.51 -12.89
N ALA A 207 5.86 16.22 -12.89
CA ALA A 207 6.26 15.49 -14.10
C ALA A 207 5.17 15.50 -15.18
N TRP A 208 3.91 15.33 -14.80
CA TRP A 208 2.78 15.36 -15.74
C TRP A 208 2.57 16.74 -16.35
N THR A 209 2.56 17.79 -15.53
CA THR A 209 2.41 19.17 -16.01
C THR A 209 3.57 19.61 -16.89
N TRP A 210 4.79 19.23 -16.54
CA TRP A 210 5.98 19.47 -17.36
C TRP A 210 5.85 18.80 -18.73
N ARG A 211 5.56 17.49 -18.75
CA ARG A 211 5.38 16.72 -19.99
C ARG A 211 4.31 17.35 -20.90
N ARG A 212 3.17 17.76 -20.34
CA ARG A 212 2.09 18.38 -21.12
C ARG A 212 2.46 19.73 -21.71
N ARG A 213 3.20 20.55 -20.97
CA ARG A 213 3.74 21.81 -21.49
C ARG A 213 4.66 21.58 -22.67
N THR A 214 5.55 20.59 -22.59
CA THR A 214 6.46 20.22 -23.69
C THR A 214 5.70 19.70 -24.91
N GLU A 215 4.67 18.88 -24.69
CA GLU A 215 3.80 18.33 -25.75
C GLU A 215 2.77 19.36 -26.29
N ARG A 216 2.80 20.63 -25.85
CA ARG A 216 1.80 21.68 -26.14
C ARG A 216 0.35 21.28 -25.84
N GLY A 217 0.15 20.34 -24.92
CA GLY A 217 -1.16 19.91 -24.45
C GLY A 217 -1.61 20.68 -23.21
N ALA A 218 -2.93 20.79 -23.01
CA ALA A 218 -3.47 21.36 -21.78
C ALA A 218 -3.15 20.46 -20.57
N ALA A 219 -2.57 21.04 -19.53
CA ALA A 219 -2.37 20.35 -18.26
C ALA A 219 -3.72 20.19 -17.54
N SER A 220 -4.07 18.96 -17.19
CA SER A 220 -5.28 18.69 -16.40
C SER A 220 -5.09 19.12 -14.95
N LEU A 221 -5.97 19.99 -14.44
CA LEU A 221 -6.04 20.33 -13.01
C LEU A 221 -6.24 19.10 -12.12
N GLY A 222 -6.86 18.04 -12.66
CA GLY A 222 -7.07 16.78 -11.96
C GLY A 222 -5.76 16.13 -11.48
N ALA A 223 -4.63 16.37 -12.16
CA ALA A 223 -3.31 15.85 -11.75
C ALA A 223 -2.88 16.35 -10.36
N TRP A 224 -3.39 17.50 -9.90
CA TRP A 224 -3.05 18.07 -8.60
C TRP A 224 -3.97 17.64 -7.46
N LEU A 225 -5.03 16.87 -7.74
CA LEU A 225 -5.96 16.38 -6.70
C LEU A 225 -5.24 15.57 -5.59
N PRO A 226 -4.29 14.67 -5.88
CA PRO A 226 -3.53 13.97 -4.84
C PRO A 226 -2.74 14.91 -3.93
N VAL A 227 -2.18 15.99 -4.49
CA VAL A 227 -1.47 17.01 -3.72
C VAL A 227 -2.43 17.75 -2.79
N LEU A 228 -3.59 18.17 -3.31
CA LEU A 228 -4.62 18.83 -2.51
C LEU A 228 -5.12 17.91 -1.38
N ALA A 229 -5.31 16.62 -1.64
CA ALA A 229 -5.71 15.64 -0.63
C ALA A 229 -4.64 15.51 0.47
N GLY A 230 -3.36 15.39 0.11
CA GLY A 230 -2.28 15.31 1.09
C GLY A 230 -2.15 16.59 1.93
N LEU A 231 -2.28 17.76 1.31
CA LEU A 231 -2.28 19.06 2.01
C LEU A 231 -3.51 19.21 2.92
N ALA A 232 -4.67 18.68 2.52
CA ALA A 232 -5.85 18.67 3.36
C ALA A 232 -5.66 17.81 4.62
N VAL A 233 -4.99 16.66 4.50
CA VAL A 233 -4.65 15.81 5.65
C VAL A 233 -3.68 16.52 6.60
N THR A 234 -2.60 17.12 6.10
CA THR A 234 -1.65 17.84 6.96
C THR A 234 -2.26 19.11 7.57
N GLY A 235 -3.13 19.80 6.83
CA GLY A 235 -3.92 20.91 7.34
C GLY A 235 -4.89 20.47 8.43
N LEU A 236 -5.56 19.33 8.26
CA LEU A 236 -6.42 18.73 9.29
C LEU A 236 -5.62 18.41 10.55
N TYR A 237 -4.43 17.84 10.43
CA TYR A 237 -3.56 17.60 11.59
C TYR A 237 -3.19 18.90 12.30
N ARG A 238 -2.82 19.94 11.55
CA ARG A 238 -2.51 21.25 12.12
C ARG A 238 -3.71 21.85 12.86
N LEU A 239 -4.92 21.68 12.36
CA LEU A 239 -6.15 22.18 13.00
C LEU A 239 -6.51 21.39 14.27
N VAL A 240 -6.32 20.07 14.26
CA VAL A 240 -6.74 19.19 15.36
C VAL A 240 -5.70 19.13 16.49
N THR A 241 -4.41 18.99 16.16
CA THR A 241 -3.34 18.76 17.15
C THR A 241 -2.36 19.91 17.26
N GLY A 242 -2.48 20.92 16.39
CA GLY A 242 -1.47 21.97 16.30
C GLY A 242 -0.17 21.52 15.64
N SER A 243 -0.08 20.32 15.06
CA SER A 243 1.14 19.85 14.39
C SER A 243 0.91 19.55 12.90
N TRP A 244 1.89 19.89 12.05
CA TRP A 244 1.83 19.59 10.61
C TRP A 244 2.09 18.12 10.28
N LEU A 245 2.78 17.42 11.19
CA LEU A 245 3.06 16.00 11.13
C LEU A 245 2.21 15.27 12.18
N GLY A 246 1.84 14.02 11.86
CA GLY A 246 1.18 13.15 12.81
C GLY A 246 2.05 12.92 14.04
N THR A 247 1.45 12.86 15.23
CA THR A 247 2.19 12.64 16.49
C THR A 247 3.03 11.37 16.42
N SER A 248 2.53 10.31 15.77
CA SER A 248 3.30 9.07 15.58
C SER A 248 4.59 9.24 14.77
N VAL A 249 4.64 10.13 13.78
CA VAL A 249 5.87 10.35 12.98
C VAL A 249 6.89 11.14 13.80
N LYS A 250 6.40 12.10 14.59
CA LYS A 250 7.26 12.87 15.51
C LYS A 250 7.90 11.96 16.55
N ASP A 251 7.10 11.07 17.15
CA ASP A 251 7.55 10.21 18.25
C ASP A 251 8.41 9.02 17.75
N LYS A 252 8.23 8.58 16.50
CA LYS A 252 9.04 7.51 15.86
C LYS A 252 10.23 8.05 15.06
N SER A 253 10.47 9.36 15.00
CA SER A 253 11.56 9.94 14.22
C SER A 253 12.91 9.73 14.91
N LEU A 254 13.81 8.97 14.28
CA LEU A 254 15.18 8.77 14.77
C LEU A 254 15.92 10.09 14.98
N PHE A 255 15.68 11.07 14.12
CA PHE A 255 16.31 12.39 14.22
C PHE A 255 15.73 13.23 15.37
N ALA A 256 14.44 13.08 15.67
CA ALA A 256 13.83 13.73 16.82
C ALA A 256 14.29 13.09 18.14
N SER A 257 14.47 11.77 18.15
CA SER A 257 14.83 11.01 19.36
C SER A 257 16.33 10.99 19.67
N TYR A 258 17.20 10.94 18.64
CA TYR A 258 18.65 10.74 18.81
C TYR A 258 19.50 11.90 18.23
N GLY A 259 18.87 12.91 17.63
CA GLY A 259 19.58 13.99 16.94
C GLY A 259 20.16 13.59 15.58
N ILE A 260 20.76 14.55 14.88
CA ILE A 260 21.17 14.39 13.47
C ILE A 260 22.27 13.33 13.31
N ASN A 261 23.34 13.41 14.11
CA ASN A 261 24.52 12.55 13.93
C ASN A 261 24.21 11.08 14.19
N GLN A 262 23.53 10.79 15.30
CA GLN A 262 23.18 9.41 15.66
C GLN A 262 22.02 8.88 14.81
N GLY A 263 21.06 9.74 14.43
CA GLY A 263 20.02 9.39 13.46
C GLY A 263 20.59 9.02 12.09
N LEU A 264 21.63 9.72 11.60
CA LEU A 264 22.33 9.38 10.36
C LEU A 264 23.06 8.04 10.47
N ALA A 265 23.76 7.80 11.59
CA ALA A 265 24.46 6.54 11.83
C ALA A 265 23.48 5.35 11.82
N LEU A 266 22.37 5.45 12.56
CA LEU A 266 21.32 4.42 12.60
C LEU A 266 20.66 4.22 11.23
N SER A 267 20.40 5.31 10.50
CA SER A 267 19.82 5.22 9.15
C SER A 267 20.76 4.52 8.16
N ALA A 268 22.07 4.77 8.27
CA ALA A 268 23.08 4.11 7.46
C ALA A 268 23.19 2.63 7.80
N GLU A 269 23.15 2.27 9.09
CA GLU A 269 23.12 0.89 9.56
C GLU A 269 21.90 0.13 9.04
N TYR A 270 20.70 0.71 9.19
CA TYR A 270 19.47 0.15 8.61
C TYR A 270 19.54 0.00 7.08
N LEU A 271 20.16 0.94 6.37
CA LEU A 271 20.34 0.83 4.93
C LEU A 271 21.27 -0.33 4.56
N VAL A 272 22.36 -0.50 5.30
CA VAL A 272 23.30 -1.63 5.11
C VAL A 272 22.59 -2.96 5.37
N ASP A 273 21.81 -3.06 6.45
CA ASP A 273 21.07 -4.27 6.78
C ASP A 273 19.95 -4.55 5.78
N LEU A 274 19.26 -3.53 5.27
CA LEU A 274 18.30 -3.67 4.18
C LEU A 274 18.99 -4.25 2.93
N VAL A 275 20.15 -3.70 2.54
CA VAL A 275 20.90 -4.19 1.37
C VAL A 275 21.39 -5.62 1.59
N ARG A 276 21.88 -5.95 2.78
CA ARG A 276 22.27 -7.32 3.16
C ARG A 276 21.09 -8.27 3.11
N GLY A 277 19.94 -7.89 3.67
CA GLY A 277 18.72 -8.68 3.61
C GLY A 277 18.23 -8.90 2.19
N LEU A 278 18.29 -7.86 1.35
CA LEU A 278 17.80 -7.92 -0.04
C LEU A 278 18.73 -8.73 -0.96
N LEU A 279 20.04 -8.66 -0.75
CA LEU A 279 21.03 -9.34 -1.60
C LEU A 279 21.42 -10.73 -1.10
N LEU A 280 21.46 -10.93 0.21
CA LEU A 280 21.99 -12.14 0.85
C LEU A 280 20.91 -12.96 1.56
N GLY A 281 19.67 -12.46 1.65
CA GLY A 281 18.58 -13.14 2.37
C GLY A 281 18.76 -13.17 3.89
N LEU A 282 19.73 -12.42 4.42
CA LEU A 282 20.01 -12.31 5.84
C LEU A 282 19.39 -11.01 6.36
N TYR A 283 18.12 -11.07 6.76
CA TYR A 283 17.58 -10.06 7.67
C TYR A 283 17.96 -10.47 9.10
N PRO A 284 18.50 -9.58 9.94
CA PRO A 284 18.63 -9.84 11.36
C PRO A 284 17.26 -10.06 12.02
#